data_AF-A0A2N0ZE83-F1
#
_entry.id   AF-A0A2N0ZE83-F1
#
_cell.length_a   1.000
_cell.length_b   1.000
_cell.length_c   1.000
_cell.angle_alpha   90.00
_cell.angle_beta   90.00
_cell.angle_gamma   90.00
#
_symmetry.space_group_name_H-M   'P 1'
#
loop_
_entity.id
_entity.type
_entity.pdbx_description
1 polymer ?
#
loop_
_entity_poly.entity_id
_entity_poly.type
_entity_poly.pdbx_seq_one_letter_code
_entity_poly.pdbx_strand_id
1 'polypeptide(L)' 'MTESQLEAAFDAVGYSILYEKLKYKIWVAFNWKEDDVDILERFLSAYAFEEDEEIHCNEFLFHYKIYKNIVEKNHWN' A
#
# COMPACT_ATOMS: atom_id res chain seq x y z
N MET A 1 11.36 1.53 4.33
CA MET A 1 10.16 2.08 4.98
C MET A 1 10.10 1.52 6.41
N THR A 2 9.66 2.31 7.38
CA THR A 2 9.34 1.91 8.76
C THR A 2 7.83 1.68 8.94
N GLU A 3 7.39 1.07 10.04
CA GLU A 3 5.95 0.93 10.36
C GLU A 3 5.23 2.29 10.38
N SER A 4 5.89 3.32 10.94
CA SER A 4 5.32 4.67 10.99
C SER A 4 5.22 5.32 9.60
N GLN A 5 6.16 5.04 8.69
CA GLN A 5 6.06 5.51 7.31
C GLN A 5 4.94 4.78 6.55
N LEU A 6 4.72 3.49 6.87
CA LEU A 6 3.61 2.73 6.31
C LEU A 6 2.27 3.32 6.76
N GLU A 7 2.11 3.59 8.06
CA GLU A 7 0.91 4.25 8.61
C GLU A 7 0.66 5.61 7.95
N ALA A 8 1.71 6.45 7.88
CA ALA A 8 1.63 7.78 7.28
C ALA A 8 1.15 7.74 5.82
N ALA A 9 1.57 6.74 5.03
CA ALA A 9 1.15 6.59 3.64
C ALA A 9 -0.35 6.32 3.48
N PHE A 10 -0.95 5.55 4.41
CA PHE A 10 -2.40 5.31 4.41
C PHE A 10 -3.17 6.54 4.91
N ASP A 11 -2.65 7.22 5.94
CA ASP A 11 -3.25 8.44 6.49
C ASP A 11 -3.28 9.58 5.45
N ALA A 12 -2.22 9.71 4.65
CA ALA A 12 -2.09 10.75 3.63
C ALA A 12 -3.22 10.75 2.59
N VAL A 13 -3.86 9.59 2.38
CA VAL A 13 -4.94 9.38 1.40
C VAL A 13 -6.28 9.06 2.05
N GLY A 14 -6.38 9.16 3.38
CA GLY A 14 -7.62 8.95 4.13
C GLY A 14 -7.99 7.48 4.38
N TYR A 15 -7.04 6.54 4.24
CA TYR A 15 -7.27 5.11 4.43
C TYR A 15 -6.77 4.57 5.79
N SER A 16 -6.77 5.39 6.84
CA SER A 16 -6.37 5.00 8.19
C SER A 16 -7.12 3.76 8.71
N ILE A 17 -8.42 3.63 8.40
CA ILE A 17 -9.23 2.47 8.79
C ILE A 17 -8.75 1.20 8.07
N LEU A 18 -8.39 1.31 6.78
CA LEU A 18 -7.85 0.19 6.02
C LEU A 18 -6.49 -0.24 6.56
N TYR A 19 -5.65 0.72 6.96
CA TYR A 19 -4.39 0.43 7.63
C TYR A 19 -4.63 -0.38 8.91
N GLU A 20 -5.55 0.03 9.78
CA GLU A 20 -5.86 -0.72 11.01
C GLU A 20 -6.32 -2.16 10.74
N LYS A 21 -7.11 -2.38 9.68
CA LYS A 21 -7.55 -3.72 9.26
C LYS A 21 -6.39 -4.60 8.77
N LEU A 22 -5.37 -4.01 8.14
CA LEU A 22 -4.34 -4.74 7.41
C LEU A 22 -2.95 -4.76 8.06
N LYS A 23 -2.61 -3.77 8.89
CA LYS A 23 -1.24 -3.38 9.27
C LYS A 23 -0.31 -4.54 9.59
N TYR A 24 -0.72 -5.44 10.48
CA TYR A 24 0.12 -6.57 10.89
C TYR A 24 0.40 -7.53 9.74
N LYS A 25 -0.59 -7.78 8.88
CA LYS A 25 -0.45 -8.71 7.76
C LYS A 25 0.42 -8.10 6.65
N ILE A 26 0.20 -6.84 6.29
CA ILE A 26 0.99 -6.16 5.25
C ILE A 26 2.42 -5.87 5.68
N TRP A 27 2.64 -5.53 6.96
CA TRP A 27 3.99 -5.29 7.48
C TRP A 27 4.87 -6.54 7.42
N VAL A 28 4.33 -7.70 7.86
CA VAL A 28 5.09 -8.95 7.91
C VAL A 28 5.20 -9.63 6.54
N ALA A 29 4.19 -9.53 5.69
CA ALA A 29 4.13 -10.28 4.43
C ALA A 29 4.90 -9.64 3.26
N PHE A 30 5.43 -8.42 3.43
CA PHE A 30 6.11 -7.69 2.36
C PHE A 30 7.49 -7.20 2.79
N ASN A 31 8.45 -7.25 1.85
CA ASN A 31 9.81 -6.77 2.08
C ASN A 31 9.91 -5.30 1.66
N TRP A 32 9.52 -4.40 2.56
CA TRP A 32 9.43 -2.97 2.33
C TRP A 32 10.81 -2.32 2.14
N LYS A 33 10.98 -1.61 1.02
CA LYS A 33 12.16 -0.77 0.73
C LYS A 33 11.92 0.68 1.15
N GLU A 34 12.95 1.51 1.11
CA GLU A 34 12.82 2.94 1.43
C GLU A 34 11.91 3.66 0.43
N ASP A 35 12.17 3.48 -0.86
CA ASP A 35 11.42 4.09 -1.98
C ASP A 35 9.97 3.59 -2.12
N ASP A 36 9.55 2.62 -1.30
CA ASP A 36 8.21 2.05 -1.38
C ASP A 36 7.12 3.00 -0.88
N VAL A 37 7.47 4.05 -0.13
CA VAL A 37 6.47 4.98 0.44
C VAL A 37 5.76 5.75 -0.66
N ASP A 38 6.51 6.33 -1.59
CA ASP A 38 5.96 7.10 -2.71
C ASP A 38 5.13 6.21 -3.64
N ILE A 39 5.60 4.97 -3.88
CA ILE A 39 4.89 4.01 -4.72
C ILE A 39 3.58 3.56 -4.05
N LEU A 40 3.60 3.35 -2.73
CA LEU A 40 2.43 2.97 -1.95
C LEU A 40 1.39 4.09 -1.93
N GLU A 41 1.78 5.33 -1.67
CA GLU A 41 0.87 6.49 -1.68
C GLU A 41 0.20 6.65 -3.05
N ARG A 42 0.97 6.49 -4.14
CA ARG A 42 0.44 6.53 -5.50
C ARG A 42 -0.49 5.36 -5.81
N PHE A 43 -0.16 4.16 -5.34
CA PHE A 43 -1.03 2.99 -5.48
C PHE A 43 -2.35 3.22 -4.75
N LEU A 44 -2.30 3.66 -3.49
CA LEU A 44 -3.49 3.91 -2.70
C LEU A 44 -4.33 5.05 -3.30
N SER A 45 -3.71 6.10 -3.82
CA SER A 45 -4.42 7.19 -4.50
C SER A 45 -5.07 6.76 -5.82
N ALA A 46 -4.52 5.75 -6.49
CA ALA A 46 -5.03 5.25 -7.77
C ALA A 46 -6.15 4.20 -7.60
N TYR A 47 -6.30 3.63 -6.41
CA TYR A 47 -7.32 2.62 -6.10
C TYR A 47 -8.43 3.21 -5.21
N ALA A 48 -9.67 2.86 -5.52
CA ALA A 48 -10.79 3.10 -4.63
C ALA A 48 -10.96 1.88 -3.73
N PHE A 49 -10.89 2.09 -2.42
CA PHE A 49 -11.18 1.07 -1.41
C PHE A 49 -12.46 1.47 -0.69
N GLU A 50 -13.55 0.76 -0.93
CA GLU A 50 -14.82 1.01 -0.26
C GLU A 50 -14.76 0.51 1.19
N GLU A 51 -15.29 1.29 2.15
CA GLU A 51 -15.16 0.97 3.59
C GLU A 51 -15.83 -0.36 3.99
N ASP A 52 -16.92 -0.70 3.28
CA ASP A 52 -17.75 -1.89 3.50
C ASP A 52 -17.25 -3.13 2.73
N GLU A 53 -16.24 -2.96 1.86
CA GLU A 53 -15.68 -4.08 1.09
C GLU A 53 -14.64 -4.84 1.93
N GLU A 54 -14.75 -6.18 1.90
CA GLU A 54 -13.75 -7.03 2.56
C GLU A 54 -12.46 -7.06 1.72
N ILE A 55 -11.49 -6.25 2.11
CA ILE A 55 -10.17 -6.25 1.44
C ILE A 55 -9.29 -7.32 2.06
N HIS A 56 -9.03 -8.37 1.31
CA HIS A 56 -8.09 -9.42 1.72
C HIS A 56 -6.64 -8.96 1.54
N CYS A 57 -5.82 -9.13 2.58
CA CYS A 57 -4.40 -8.74 2.55
C CYS A 57 -3.63 -9.34 1.36
N ASN A 58 -3.90 -10.60 0.99
CA ASN A 58 -3.20 -11.24 -0.12
C ASN A 58 -3.53 -10.58 -1.47
N GLU A 59 -4.79 -10.16 -1.64
CA GLU A 59 -5.25 -9.46 -2.83
C GLU A 59 -4.63 -8.06 -2.89
N PHE A 60 -4.70 -7.30 -1.80
CA PHE A 60 -4.03 -6.01 -1.67
C PHE A 60 -2.54 -6.09 -2.09
N LEU A 61 -1.80 -7.06 -1.51
CA LEU A 61 -0.38 -7.24 -1.82
C LEU A 61 -0.14 -7.72 -3.25
N PHE A 62 -1.06 -8.48 -3.85
CA PHE A 62 -0.96 -8.89 -5.24
C PHE A 62 -1.09 -7.67 -6.17
N HIS A 63 -2.11 -6.83 -5.96
CA HIS A 63 -2.30 -5.61 -6.74
C HIS A 63 -1.15 -4.62 -6.55
N TYR A 64 -0.70 -4.42 -5.31
CA TYR A 64 0.45 -3.57 -5.01
C TYR A 64 1.73 -4.05 -5.70
N LYS A 65 2.01 -5.36 -5.69
CA LYS A 65 3.19 -5.94 -6.39
C LYS A 65 3.16 -5.69 -7.89
N ILE A 66 1.99 -5.83 -8.52
CA ILE A 66 1.83 -5.55 -9.95
C ILE A 66 2.07 -4.06 -10.21
N TYR A 67 1.43 -3.18 -9.42
CA TYR A 67 1.57 -1.74 -9.56
C TYR A 67 3.03 -1.29 -9.42
N LYS A 68 3.70 -1.73 -8.35
CA LYS A 68 5.11 -1.47 -8.09
C LYS A 68 5.99 -1.91 -9.25
N ASN A 69 5.82 -3.13 -9.74
CA ASN A 69 6.61 -3.64 -10.87
C ASN A 69 6.38 -2.84 -12.16
N ILE A 70 5.17 -2.29 -12.39
CA ILE A 70 4.89 -1.42 -13.53
C ILE A 70 5.62 -0.07 -13.37
N VAL A 71 5.53 0.55 -12.19
CA VAL A 71 6.18 1.84 -11.90
C VAL A 71 7.71 1.72 -12.03
N GLU A 72 8.30 0.69 -11.42
CA GLU A 72 9.75 0.44 -11.46
C GLU A 72 10.25 0.21 -12.89
N LYS A 73 9.50 -0.54 -13.73
CA LYS A 73 9.93 -0.84 -15.11
C LYS A 73 9.70 0.29 -16.10
N ASN A 74 8.69 1.13 -15.85
CA ASN A 74 8.36 2.22 -16.76
C ASN A 74 9.06 3.53 -16.39
N HIS A 75 9.89 3.55 -15.34
CA HIS A 75 10.55 4.76 -14.82
C HIS A 75 9.57 5.92 -14.60
N TRP A 76 8.36 5.60 -14.17
CA TRP A 76 7.36 6.61 -13.86
C TRP A 76 7.70 7.23 -12.50
N ASN A 77 8.56 8.25 -12.51
CA ASN A 77 8.85 9.10 -11.36
C ASN A 77 7.59 9.87 -10.94
#